data_AF-A0A957VN27-F1
#
_entry.id   AF-A0A957VN27-F1
#
_cell.length_a   1.000
_cell.length_b   1.000
_cell.length_c   1.000
_cell.angle_alpha   90.00
_cell.angle_beta   90.00
_cell.angle_gamma   90.00
#
_symmetry.space_group_name_H-M   'P 1'
#
loop_
_entity.id
_entity.type
_entity.pdbx_description
1 polymer ?
#
loop_
_entity_poly.entity_id
_entity_poly.type
_entity_poly.pdbx_seq_one_letter_code
_entity_poly.pdbx_strand_id
1 'polypeptide(L)'
;MRNWPYAYSTSQESEAIGGNFDVAPVPAGDAGVGAATLGGWHIGVSRYSEHPEAAAAFAAYMTSVENQKHYAIDTSSPPASLELYADPDIQAAMPFASPEVVEVTTARPSTATGAKYNEVSTLYFTAVHSILTGEQDAATALELLELDLMDLLSE
;
A
#
# COMPACT_ATOMS: atom_id res chain seq x y z
N MET A 1 4.13 14.59 4.54
CA MET A 1 3.44 13.51 5.28
C MET A 1 3.43 12.27 4.40
N ARG A 2 3.55 11.06 4.97
CA ARG A 2 3.21 9.81 4.27
C ARG A 2 1.86 9.32 4.80
N ASN A 3 0.85 9.20 3.93
CA ASN A 3 -0.50 8.79 4.33
C ASN A 3 -1.20 8.03 3.19
N TRP A 4 -2.38 7.49 3.47
CA TRP A 4 -3.28 6.90 2.48
C TRP A 4 -3.89 7.97 1.57
N PRO A 5 -4.33 7.57 0.35
CA PRO A 5 -4.78 8.53 -0.66
C PRO A 5 -6.01 9.38 -0.25
N TYR A 6 -6.88 8.88 0.64
CA TYR A 6 -8.00 9.67 1.18
C TYR A 6 -7.54 11.00 1.81
N ALA A 7 -6.31 11.05 2.32
CA ALA A 7 -5.78 12.26 2.93
C ALA A 7 -5.65 13.40 1.92
N TYR A 8 -5.56 13.12 0.62
CA TYR A 8 -5.54 14.14 -0.43
C TYR A 8 -6.84 14.94 -0.45
N SER A 9 -7.99 14.29 -0.62
CA SER A 9 -9.29 14.96 -0.63
C SER A 9 -9.56 15.69 0.69
N THR A 10 -9.29 15.03 1.83
CA THR A 10 -9.43 15.68 3.15
C THR A 10 -8.52 16.89 3.31
N SER A 11 -7.30 16.87 2.74
CA SER A 11 -6.37 18.01 2.82
C SER A 11 -6.79 19.16 1.91
N GLN A 12 -7.42 18.88 0.76
CA GLN A 12 -7.98 19.91 -0.11
C GLN A 12 -9.09 20.71 0.57
N GLU A 13 -9.89 20.05 1.41
CA GLU A 13 -10.97 20.68 2.19
C GLU A 13 -10.46 21.43 3.43
N SER A 14 -9.17 21.36 3.75
CA SER A 14 -8.59 22.01 4.93
C SER A 14 -8.50 23.52 4.77
N GLU A 15 -9.03 24.27 5.73
CA GLU A 15 -8.86 25.73 5.78
C GLU A 15 -7.39 26.16 5.97
N ALA A 16 -6.55 25.30 6.56
CA ALA A 16 -5.17 25.62 6.90
C ALA A 16 -4.18 25.36 5.75
N ILE A 17 -4.41 24.30 4.97
CA ILE A 17 -3.47 23.83 3.95
C ILE A 17 -4.09 23.60 2.58
N GLY A 18 -5.41 23.80 2.42
CA GLY A 18 -6.12 23.59 1.15
C GLY A 18 -5.47 24.39 0.02
N GLY A 19 -5.14 23.71 -1.08
CA GLY A 19 -4.41 24.30 -2.21
C GLY A 19 -2.95 24.67 -1.95
N ASN A 20 -2.41 24.42 -0.75
CA ASN A 20 -1.03 24.70 -0.38
C ASN A 20 -0.25 23.42 0.00
N PHE A 21 -0.54 22.32 -0.69
CA PHE A 21 0.20 21.07 -0.59
C PHE A 21 0.22 20.38 -1.96
N ASP A 22 1.12 19.40 -2.12
CA ASP A 22 1.17 18.54 -3.30
C ASP A 22 1.64 17.13 -2.93
N VAL A 23 1.57 16.21 -3.89
CA VAL A 23 1.97 14.81 -3.77
C VAL A 23 3.26 14.56 -4.57
N ALA A 24 4.21 13.86 -3.96
CA ALA A 24 5.47 13.51 -4.60
C ALA A 24 5.92 12.10 -4.20
N PRO A 25 6.78 11.44 -5.00
CA PRO A 25 7.44 10.21 -4.59
C PRO A 25 8.21 10.34 -3.28
N VAL A 26 8.36 9.24 -2.55
CA VAL A 26 9.20 9.21 -1.35
C VAL A 26 10.66 9.48 -1.74
N PRO A 27 11.38 10.38 -1.04
CA PRO A 27 12.78 10.64 -1.33
C PRO A 27 13.65 9.38 -1.30
N ALA A 28 14.55 9.25 -2.27
CA ALA A 28 15.38 8.06 -2.48
C ALA A 28 16.51 7.84 -1.46
N GLY A 29 16.87 8.87 -0.69
CA GLY A 29 18.11 8.87 0.08
C GLY A 29 19.34 8.60 -0.80
N ASP A 30 20.42 8.10 -0.20
CA ASP A 30 21.69 7.83 -0.90
C ASP A 30 21.60 6.66 -1.88
N ALA A 31 20.57 5.80 -1.77
CA ALA A 31 20.36 4.66 -2.65
C ALA A 31 19.93 5.06 -4.08
N GLY A 32 19.53 6.31 -4.31
CA GLY A 32 19.17 6.84 -5.62
C GLY A 32 17.81 6.36 -6.17
N VAL A 33 17.17 5.38 -5.55
CA VAL A 33 15.82 4.90 -5.87
C VAL A 33 14.92 5.01 -4.64
N GLY A 34 13.79 5.72 -4.77
CA GLY A 34 12.76 5.78 -3.74
C GLY A 34 11.95 4.50 -3.66
N ALA A 35 11.49 4.14 -2.47
CA ALA A 35 10.65 2.97 -2.25
C ALA A 35 9.29 3.37 -1.67
N ALA A 36 8.21 3.02 -2.36
CA ALA A 36 6.85 3.06 -1.84
C ALA A 36 6.40 1.64 -1.48
N THR A 37 5.81 1.43 -0.31
CA THR A 37 5.26 0.10 0.02
C THR A 37 3.97 -0.11 -0.76
N LEU A 38 3.88 -1.20 -1.53
CA LEU A 38 2.63 -1.60 -2.19
C LEU A 38 1.58 -1.91 -1.12
N GLY A 39 0.44 -1.23 -1.21
CA GLY A 39 -0.72 -1.44 -0.36
C GLY A 39 -1.92 -1.89 -1.18
N GLY A 40 -3.09 -1.35 -0.84
CA GLY A 40 -4.35 -1.66 -1.50
C GLY A 40 -5.17 -2.73 -0.79
N TRP A 41 -6.31 -3.05 -1.39
CA TRP A 41 -7.29 -3.99 -0.88
C TRP A 41 -7.74 -4.92 -1.99
N HIS A 42 -8.06 -6.16 -1.63
CA HIS A 42 -8.62 -7.15 -2.54
C HIS A 42 -9.98 -7.64 -2.03
N ILE A 43 -10.88 -7.99 -2.94
CA ILE A 43 -12.15 -8.62 -2.61
C ILE A 43 -12.02 -10.12 -2.81
N GLY A 44 -12.19 -10.88 -1.72
CA GLY A 44 -12.19 -12.34 -1.73
C GLY A 44 -13.59 -12.90 -1.50
N VAL A 45 -13.91 -14.03 -2.16
CA VAL A 45 -15.13 -14.79 -1.89
C VAL A 45 -14.81 -15.93 -0.93
N SER A 46 -15.55 -16.00 0.19
CA SER A 46 -15.38 -17.08 1.16
C SER A 46 -15.70 -18.44 0.52
N ARG A 47 -14.79 -19.40 0.70
CA ARG A 47 -15.02 -20.81 0.32
C ARG A 47 -16.24 -21.43 1.02
N TYR A 48 -16.65 -20.87 2.16
CA TYR A 48 -17.76 -21.34 2.98
C TYR A 48 -19.04 -20.53 2.79
N SER A 49 -19.11 -19.64 1.78
CA SER A 49 -20.30 -18.83 1.53
C SER A 49 -21.50 -19.72 1.20
N GLU A 50 -22.66 -19.40 1.79
CA GLU A 50 -23.95 -20.02 1.42
C GLU A 50 -24.44 -19.53 0.04
N HIS A 51 -23.85 -18.45 -0.48
CA HIS A 51 -24.20 -17.82 -1.75
C HIS A 51 -22.95 -17.50 -2.60
N PRO A 52 -22.17 -18.51 -3.03
CA PRO A 52 -20.88 -18.29 -3.69
C PRO A 52 -21.02 -17.58 -5.05
N GLU A 53 -22.06 -17.89 -5.83
CA GLU A 53 -22.30 -17.26 -7.14
C GLU A 53 -22.66 -15.78 -7.00
N ALA A 54 -23.56 -15.44 -6.07
CA ALA A 54 -23.94 -14.04 -5.82
C ALA A 54 -22.74 -13.23 -5.25
N ALA A 55 -21.96 -13.82 -4.35
CA ALA A 55 -20.75 -13.19 -3.82
C ALA A 55 -19.69 -12.96 -4.92
N ALA A 56 -19.50 -13.93 -5.82
CA ALA A 56 -18.61 -13.78 -6.97
C ALA A 56 -19.10 -12.71 -7.95
N ALA A 57 -20.40 -12.66 -8.23
CA ALA A 57 -21.01 -11.61 -9.06
C ALA A 57 -20.80 -10.22 -8.44
N PHE A 58 -20.97 -10.09 -7.12
CA PHE A 58 -20.68 -8.84 -6.41
C PHE A 58 -19.20 -8.45 -6.47
N ALA A 59 -18.28 -9.40 -6.27
CA ALA A 59 -16.85 -9.14 -6.38
C ALA A 59 -16.45 -8.69 -7.80
N ALA A 60 -17.02 -9.31 -8.84
CA ALA A 60 -16.81 -8.91 -10.23
C ALA A 60 -17.43 -7.54 -10.54
N TYR A 61 -18.61 -7.25 -9.98
CA TYR A 61 -19.23 -5.93 -10.10
C TYR A 61 -18.34 -4.85 -9.46
N MET A 62 -17.97 -5.02 -8.19
CA MET A 62 -17.15 -4.04 -7.45
C MET A 62 -15.78 -3.81 -8.08
N THR A 63 -15.21 -4.82 -8.75
CA THR A 63 -13.91 -4.72 -9.42
C THR A 63 -14.02 -4.41 -10.92
N SER A 64 -15.21 -4.10 -11.44
CA SER A 64 -15.36 -3.62 -12.82
C SER A 64 -14.65 -2.28 -13.01
N VAL A 65 -14.23 -1.99 -14.25
CA VAL A 65 -13.55 -0.72 -14.58
C VAL A 65 -14.40 0.50 -14.18
N GLU A 66 -15.69 0.44 -14.44
CA GLU A 66 -16.66 1.48 -14.07
C GLU A 66 -16.71 1.70 -12.55
N ASN A 67 -16.84 0.63 -11.76
CA ASN A 67 -16.91 0.76 -10.30
C ASN A 67 -15.55 1.12 -9.69
N GLN A 68 -14.44 0.67 -10.28
CA GLN A 68 -13.10 1.13 -9.89
C GLN A 68 -12.95 2.64 -10.13
N LYS A 69 -13.47 3.17 -11.23
CA LYS A 69 -13.46 4.62 -11.50
C LYS A 69 -14.25 5.39 -10.45
N HIS A 70 -15.47 4.95 -10.14
CA HIS A 70 -16.29 5.58 -9.10
C HIS A 70 -15.59 5.56 -7.74
N TYR A 71 -15.11 4.38 -7.32
CA TYR A 71 -14.38 4.23 -6.07
C TYR A 71 -13.13 5.13 -6.02
N ALA A 72 -12.39 5.23 -7.11
CA ALA A 72 -11.18 6.02 -7.21
C ALA A 72 -11.45 7.52 -7.04
N ILE A 73 -12.48 8.05 -7.71
CA ILE A 73 -12.87 9.46 -7.60
C ILE A 73 -13.38 9.77 -6.18
N ASP A 74 -14.27 8.93 -5.66
CA ASP A 74 -14.93 9.18 -4.37
C ASP A 74 -13.97 9.09 -3.17
N THR A 75 -12.92 8.27 -3.28
CA THR A 75 -11.98 8.03 -2.17
C THR A 75 -10.59 8.59 -2.40
N SER A 76 -10.34 9.20 -3.56
CA SER A 76 -9.01 9.58 -4.04
C SER A 76 -8.02 8.40 -4.08
N SER A 77 -8.50 7.17 -4.20
CA SER A 77 -7.64 5.97 -4.28
C SER A 77 -7.25 5.69 -5.73
N PRO A 78 -5.95 5.57 -6.07
CA PRO A 78 -5.53 5.17 -7.41
C PRO A 78 -6.15 3.82 -7.82
N PRO A 79 -6.72 3.72 -9.04
CA PRO A 79 -7.38 2.51 -9.51
C PRO A 79 -6.37 1.38 -9.77
N ALA A 80 -6.82 0.13 -9.68
CA ALA A 80 -5.99 -1.03 -10.04
C ALA A 80 -5.92 -1.23 -11.57
N SER A 81 -6.94 -0.80 -12.33
CA SER A 81 -6.91 -0.82 -13.79
C SER A 81 -6.00 0.28 -14.33
N LEU A 82 -4.96 -0.10 -15.07
CA LEU A 82 -4.00 0.83 -15.67
C LEU A 82 -4.64 1.77 -16.70
N GLU A 83 -5.72 1.35 -17.36
CA GLU A 83 -6.39 2.19 -18.37
C GLU A 83 -7.04 3.44 -17.76
N LEU A 84 -7.45 3.37 -16.49
CA LEU A 84 -8.08 4.47 -15.79
C LEU A 84 -7.10 5.61 -15.48
N TYR A 85 -5.80 5.38 -15.55
CA TYR A 85 -4.82 6.45 -15.39
C TYR A 85 -4.82 7.42 -16.59
N ALA A 86 -5.35 7.03 -17.75
CA ALA A 86 -5.54 7.93 -18.89
C ALA A 86 -6.95 8.57 -18.92
N ASP A 87 -7.84 8.19 -17.99
CA ASP A 87 -9.22 8.68 -17.96
C ASP A 87 -9.24 10.16 -17.50
N PRO A 88 -9.92 11.05 -18.25
CA PRO A 88 -9.91 12.49 -17.95
C PRO A 88 -10.59 12.84 -16.62
N ASP A 89 -11.57 12.07 -16.17
CA ASP A 89 -12.25 12.33 -14.90
C ASP A 89 -11.35 11.89 -13.73
N ILE A 90 -10.59 10.80 -13.90
CA ILE A 90 -9.55 10.39 -12.94
C ILE A 90 -8.46 11.44 -12.83
N GLN A 91 -7.96 11.95 -13.95
CA GLN A 91 -6.93 13.00 -13.96
C GLN A 91 -7.43 14.33 -13.38
N ALA A 92 -8.72 14.65 -13.54
CA ALA A 92 -9.33 15.82 -12.91
C ALA A 92 -9.48 15.65 -11.38
N ALA A 93 -9.88 14.47 -10.91
CA ALA A 93 -10.09 14.20 -9.48
C ALA A 93 -8.78 13.95 -8.72
N MET A 94 -7.80 13.31 -9.36
CA MET A 94 -6.52 12.92 -8.77
C MET A 94 -5.35 13.23 -9.73
N PRO A 95 -4.95 14.50 -9.87
CA PRO A 95 -3.87 14.89 -10.79
C PRO A 95 -2.51 14.23 -10.51
N PHE A 96 -2.34 13.67 -9.31
CA PHE A 96 -1.15 12.93 -8.90
C PHE A 96 -1.15 11.45 -9.34
N ALA A 97 -2.27 10.93 -9.84
CA ALA A 97 -2.38 9.54 -10.24
C ALA A 97 -1.57 9.29 -11.52
N SER A 98 -0.48 8.55 -11.40
CA SER A 98 0.38 8.13 -12.51
C SER A 98 0.55 6.61 -12.52
N PRO A 99 0.56 5.95 -13.70
CA PRO A 99 0.84 4.51 -13.77
C PRO A 99 2.27 4.17 -13.31
N GLU A 100 3.19 5.14 -13.35
CA GLU A 100 4.57 5.00 -12.87
C GLU A 100 4.65 4.68 -11.37
N VAL A 101 3.58 4.92 -10.60
CA VAL A 101 3.51 4.52 -9.19
C VAL A 101 3.76 3.03 -9.01
N VAL A 102 3.37 2.20 -9.98
CA VAL A 102 3.58 0.75 -9.94
C VAL A 102 5.07 0.42 -9.96
N GLU A 103 5.87 1.16 -10.72
CA GLU A 103 7.31 0.90 -10.90
C GLU A 103 8.12 1.15 -9.63
N VAL A 104 7.68 2.11 -8.80
CA VAL A 104 8.36 2.49 -7.55
C VAL A 104 7.77 1.81 -6.31
N THR A 105 6.74 0.96 -6.49
CA THR A 105 6.16 0.21 -5.39
C THR A 105 6.83 -1.14 -5.16
N THR A 106 7.03 -1.49 -3.90
CA THR A 106 7.59 -2.78 -3.47
C THR A 106 6.57 -3.52 -2.61
N ALA A 107 6.24 -4.74 -3.02
CA ALA A 107 5.42 -5.65 -2.23
C ALA A 107 6.17 -6.09 -0.98
N ARG A 108 5.46 -6.12 0.16
CA ARG A 108 5.97 -6.81 1.35
C ARG A 108 6.05 -8.33 1.05
N PRO A 109 6.92 -9.10 1.73
CA PRO A 109 7.20 -10.50 1.37
C PRO A 109 6.08 -11.49 1.73
N SER A 110 4.81 -11.08 1.73
CA SER A 110 3.67 -11.91 2.14
C SER A 110 3.53 -13.21 1.33
N THR A 111 3.84 -13.19 0.04
CA THR A 111 3.85 -14.41 -0.79
C THR A 111 4.94 -15.37 -0.38
N ALA A 112 6.14 -14.87 -0.06
CA ALA A 112 7.29 -15.70 0.31
C ALA A 112 7.13 -16.29 1.72
N THR A 113 6.53 -15.54 2.63
CA THR A 113 6.37 -15.93 4.04
C THR A 113 5.06 -16.66 4.31
N GLY A 114 4.07 -16.52 3.44
CA GLY A 114 2.78 -17.22 3.53
C GLY A 114 2.12 -17.05 4.90
N ALA A 115 1.80 -18.17 5.53
CA ALA A 115 1.18 -18.21 6.87
C ALA A 115 2.02 -17.52 7.95
N LYS A 116 3.35 -17.43 7.75
CA LYS A 116 4.30 -16.83 8.70
C LYS A 116 4.45 -15.30 8.54
N TYR A 117 3.66 -14.67 7.67
CA TYR A 117 3.81 -13.25 7.35
C TYR A 117 3.64 -12.34 8.57
N ASN A 118 2.73 -12.68 9.48
CA ASN A 118 2.49 -11.86 10.67
C ASN A 118 3.66 -11.95 11.66
N GLU A 119 4.23 -13.13 11.85
CA GLU A 119 5.42 -13.34 12.67
C GLU A 119 6.62 -12.59 12.07
N VAL A 120 6.86 -12.74 10.76
CA VAL A 120 7.91 -11.99 10.04
C VAL A 120 7.73 -10.48 10.19
N SER A 121 6.50 -9.98 10.01
CA SER A 121 6.23 -8.55 10.16
C SER A 121 6.47 -8.07 11.60
N THR A 122 6.18 -8.90 12.60
CA THR A 122 6.38 -8.59 14.02
C THR A 122 7.84 -8.48 14.38
N LEU A 123 8.66 -9.44 13.96
CA LEU A 123 10.11 -9.38 14.11
C LEU A 123 10.67 -8.12 13.44
N TYR A 124 10.27 -7.87 12.20
CA TYR A 124 10.74 -6.71 11.43
C TYR A 124 10.41 -5.38 12.11
N PHE A 125 9.14 -5.11 12.46
CA PHE A 125 8.80 -3.82 13.05
C PHE A 125 9.37 -3.66 14.46
N THR A 126 9.59 -4.76 15.20
CA THR A 126 10.17 -4.72 16.56
C THR A 126 11.64 -4.31 16.48
N ALA A 127 12.42 -4.92 15.57
CA ALA A 127 13.81 -4.55 15.34
C ALA A 127 13.94 -3.10 14.84
N VAL A 128 13.11 -2.68 13.89
CA VAL A 128 13.10 -1.27 13.44
C VAL A 128 12.73 -0.33 14.58
N HIS A 129 11.79 -0.70 15.44
CA HIS A 129 11.41 0.11 16.59
C HIS A 129 12.57 0.27 17.59
N SER A 130 13.31 -0.80 17.92
CA SER A 130 14.44 -0.73 18.84
C SER A 130 15.57 0.18 18.34
N ILE A 131 15.79 0.21 17.01
CA ILE A 131 16.70 1.15 16.36
C ILE A 131 16.21 2.60 16.52
N LEU A 132 14.94 2.85 16.21
CA LEU A 132 14.36 4.20 16.23
C LEU A 132 14.25 4.78 17.64
N THR A 133 14.12 3.95 18.67
CA THR A 133 14.11 4.37 20.08
C THR A 133 15.51 4.46 20.69
N GLY A 134 16.54 4.01 19.97
CA GLY A 134 17.93 4.00 20.45
C GLY A 134 18.23 2.91 21.48
N GLU A 135 17.38 1.89 21.59
CA GLU A 135 17.62 0.72 22.45
C GLU A 135 18.74 -0.16 21.90
N GLN A 136 18.85 -0.27 20.57
CA GLN A 136 19.91 -1.00 19.88
C GLN A 136 20.45 -0.18 18.72
N ASP A 137 21.72 -0.40 18.37
CA ASP A 137 22.26 0.13 17.11
C ASP A 137 21.74 -0.67 15.91
N ALA A 138 21.77 -0.03 14.73
CA ALA A 138 21.21 -0.60 13.52
C ALA A 138 21.92 -1.88 13.05
N ALA A 139 23.24 -1.98 13.22
CA ALA A 139 23.97 -3.16 12.76
C ALA A 139 23.59 -4.38 13.60
N THR A 140 23.62 -4.25 14.93
CA THR A 140 23.24 -5.33 15.85
C THR A 140 21.78 -5.74 15.68
N ALA A 141 20.85 -4.79 15.62
CA ALA A 141 19.42 -5.11 15.50
C ALA A 141 19.08 -5.81 14.18
N LEU A 142 19.74 -5.44 13.08
CA LEU A 142 19.52 -6.08 11.78
C LEU A 142 20.17 -7.47 11.68
N GLU A 143 21.32 -7.69 12.31
CA GLU A 143 21.96 -9.02 12.40
C GLU A 143 21.10 -10.00 13.21
N LEU A 144 20.58 -9.55 14.36
CA LEU A 144 19.66 -10.36 15.16
C LEU A 144 18.34 -10.65 14.42
N LEU A 145 17.79 -9.65 13.72
CA LEU A 145 16.61 -9.83 12.88
C LEU A 145 16.84 -10.89 11.79
N GLU A 146 18.01 -10.89 11.14
CA GLU A 146 18.34 -11.90 10.13
C GLU A 146 18.31 -13.32 10.74
N LEU A 147 18.95 -13.51 11.90
CA LEU A 147 18.94 -14.79 12.61
C LEU A 147 17.51 -15.23 12.98
N ASP A 148 16.71 -14.34 13.58
CA ASP A 148 15.33 -14.64 13.97
C ASP A 148 14.47 -15.02 12.75
N LEU A 149 14.66 -14.36 11.61
CA LEU A 149 13.95 -14.67 10.37
C LEU A 149 14.39 -16.00 9.76
N MET A 150 15.69 -16.32 9.82
CA MET A 150 16.21 -17.61 9.35
C MET A 150 15.65 -18.76 10.16
N ASP A 151 15.64 -18.62 11.50
CA ASP A 151 15.07 -19.62 12.40
C ASP A 151 13.58 -19.80 12.10
N LEU A 152 12.80 -18.70 12.10
CA LEU A 152 11.36 -18.73 11.81
C LEU A 152 11.04 -19.38 10.46
N LEU A 153 11.82 -19.10 9.40
CA LEU A 153 11.53 -19.60 8.06
C LEU A 153 12.06 -21.01 7.80
N SER A 154 12.94 -21.54 8.65
CA SER A 154 13.48 -22.90 8.54
C SER A 154 12.56 -24.01 9.08
N GLU A 155 11.57 -23.65 9.91
CA GLU A 155 10.54 -24.56 10.45
C GLU A 155 9.50 -25.04 9.42
#